data_AF-A0A6M5YWX7-F1
#
_entry.id   AF-A0A6M5YWX7-F1
#
_cell.length_a   1.000
_cell.length_b   1.000
_cell.length_c   1.000
_cell.angle_alpha   90.00
_cell.angle_beta   90.00
_cell.angle_gamma   90.00
#
_symmetry.space_group_name_H-M   'P 1'
#
loop_
_entity.id
_entity.type
_entity.pdbx_description
1 polymer ?
#
loop_
_entity_poly.entity_id
_entity_poly.type
_entity_poly.pdbx_seq_one_letter_code
_entity_poly.pdbx_strand_id
1 'polypeptide(L)'
;MALAKRCLAPDKAGRPADAGEVARAVADLRAAADERVRRAELDRARAAAEARAEWQKRRTRLAVAASVLGLLVVGGGGWLAVRTQAAERRTDADGAANVALGRAEQLAAQAAARDPATPEEGNSAVAVWEQAAGAVAQAAAVAGSCSAGVAGRVSERAAEVGRGLERARRDAALLAGLAAARWRNSSSRWAAVPTAPNGCGRSGRRWGPRGCRRGWPGRTP
;
A
#
# COMPACT_ATOMS: atom_id res chain seq x y z
N MET A 1 32.77 81.56 18.20
CA MET A 1 33.20 82.91 17.75
C MET A 1 33.24 83.98 18.85
N ALA A 2 32.82 83.70 20.08
CA ALA A 2 32.80 84.70 21.15
C ALA A 2 34.20 85.17 21.61
N LEU A 3 35.20 84.27 21.64
CA LEU A 3 36.55 84.62 22.10
C LEU A 3 37.29 85.58 21.15
N ALA A 4 37.26 85.31 19.84
CA ALA A 4 37.86 86.20 18.83
C ALA A 4 37.22 87.60 18.85
N LYS A 5 35.89 87.68 19.06
CA LYS A 5 35.17 88.95 19.20
C LYS A 5 35.55 89.70 20.48
N ARG A 6 35.80 89.01 21.60
CA ARG A 6 36.31 89.62 22.85
C ARG A 6 37.74 90.14 22.71
N CYS A 7 38.63 89.40 22.04
CA CYS A 7 40.01 89.84 21.83
C CYS A 7 40.12 91.08 20.93
N LEU A 8 39.18 91.24 19.99
CA LEU A 8 39.10 92.37 19.05
C LEU A 8 38.15 93.48 19.53
N ALA A 9 37.70 93.46 20.78
CA ALA A 9 36.79 94.49 21.28
C ALA A 9 37.41 95.90 21.18
N PRO A 10 36.65 96.91 20.69
CA PRO A 10 37.15 98.28 20.58
C PRO A 10 37.41 98.91 21.96
N ASP A 11 36.59 98.55 22.96
CA ASP A 11 36.80 98.93 24.35
C ASP A 11 37.87 98.03 25.02
N LYS A 12 38.85 98.66 25.67
CA LYS A 12 39.96 97.99 26.37
C LYS A 12 39.46 97.18 27.56
N ALA A 13 38.41 97.64 28.24
CA ALA A 13 37.82 96.91 29.37
C ALA A 13 37.12 95.59 28.94
N GLY A 14 36.74 95.47 27.66
CA GLY A 14 36.13 94.26 27.10
C GLY A 14 37.12 93.19 26.65
N ARG A 15 38.43 93.50 26.63
CA ARG A 15 39.50 92.58 26.24
C ARG A 15 39.90 91.68 27.42
N PRO A 16 40.33 90.43 27.17
CA PRO A 16 40.94 89.59 28.20
C PRO A 16 42.09 90.33 28.90
N ALA A 17 42.18 90.19 30.21
CA ALA A 17 43.12 90.97 31.03
C ALA A 17 44.59 90.61 30.75
N ASP A 18 44.86 89.35 30.42
CA ASP A 18 46.17 88.82 30.10
C ASP A 18 46.14 87.62 29.14
N ALA A 19 47.32 87.18 28.70
CA ALA A 19 47.47 86.02 27.81
C ALA A 19 47.05 84.69 28.47
N GLY A 20 47.09 84.60 29.80
CA GLY A 20 46.65 83.43 30.56
C GLY A 20 45.13 83.24 30.52
N GLU A 21 44.35 84.32 30.54
CA GLU A 21 42.88 84.26 30.38
C GLU A 21 42.50 83.70 29.00
N VAL A 22 43.21 84.12 27.95
CA VAL A 22 43.02 83.58 26.59
C VAL A 22 43.42 82.10 26.53
N ALA A 23 44.56 81.72 27.13
CA ALA A 23 45.02 80.35 27.17
C ALA A 23 44.00 79.41 27.84
N ARG A 24 43.39 79.84 28.96
CA ARG A 24 42.32 79.11 29.66
C ARG A 24 41.07 78.98 28.79
N ALA A 25 40.60 80.08 28.20
CA ALA A 25 39.41 80.04 27.33
C ALA A 25 39.60 79.14 26.09
N VAL A 26 40.81 79.08 25.52
CA VAL A 26 41.16 78.15 24.44
C VAL A 26 41.22 76.70 24.96
N ALA A 27 41.78 76.47 26.14
CA ALA A 27 41.82 75.14 26.76
C ALA A 27 40.40 74.60 27.01
N ASP A 28 39.50 75.43 27.52
CA ASP A 28 38.09 75.07 27.76
C ASP A 28 37.35 74.77 26.45
N LEU A 29 37.59 75.57 25.40
CA LEU A 29 37.02 75.31 24.07
C LEU A 29 37.53 74.00 23.47
N ARG A 30 38.82 73.68 23.65
CA ARG A 30 39.41 72.40 23.22
C ARG A 30 38.82 71.23 24.01
N ALA A 31 38.75 71.33 25.33
CA ALA A 31 38.14 70.31 26.18
C ALA A 31 36.67 70.06 25.82
N ALA A 32 35.90 71.10 25.55
CA ALA A 32 34.52 70.98 25.10
C ALA A 32 34.39 70.37 23.69
N ALA A 33 35.34 70.63 22.79
CA ALA A 33 35.39 70.01 21.46
C ALA A 33 35.75 68.52 21.57
N ASP A 34 36.77 68.18 22.37
CA ASP A 34 37.19 66.80 22.61
C ASP A 34 36.07 65.96 23.24
N GLU A 35 35.32 66.54 24.19
CA GLU A 35 34.17 65.90 24.79
C GLU A 35 33.05 65.64 23.77
N ARG A 36 32.78 66.58 22.86
CA ARG A 36 31.79 66.37 21.77
C ARG A 36 32.24 65.30 20.79
N VAL A 37 33.54 65.24 20.48
CA VAL A 37 34.11 64.19 19.63
C VAL A 37 33.95 62.82 20.30
N ARG A 38 34.35 62.70 21.57
CA ARG A 38 34.17 61.45 22.35
C ARG A 38 32.72 61.01 22.43
N ARG A 39 31.78 61.93 22.67
CA ARG A 39 30.34 61.60 22.64
C ARG A 39 29.88 61.12 21.27
N ALA A 40 30.27 61.81 20.20
CA ALA A 40 29.93 61.40 18.84
C ALA A 40 30.55 60.05 18.44
N GLU A 41 31.71 59.68 19.00
CA GLU A 41 32.31 58.36 18.82
C GLU A 41 31.56 57.28 19.59
N LEU A 42 31.20 57.55 20.85
CA LEU A 42 30.39 56.63 21.67
C LEU A 42 29.00 56.41 21.06
N ASP A 43 28.34 57.46 20.58
CA ASP A 43 27.03 57.37 19.94
C ASP A 43 27.12 56.59 18.62
N ARG A 44 28.18 56.80 17.82
CA ARG A 44 28.44 55.99 16.61
C ARG A 44 28.69 54.52 16.96
N ALA A 45 29.45 54.24 18.01
CA ALA A 45 29.72 52.87 18.45
C ALA A 45 28.44 52.18 18.94
N ARG A 46 27.59 52.89 19.69
CA ARG A 46 26.29 52.40 20.16
C ARG A 46 25.34 52.12 19.00
N ALA A 47 25.17 53.07 18.08
CA ALA A 47 24.33 52.89 16.90
C ALA A 47 24.79 51.70 16.03
N ALA A 48 26.09 51.52 15.84
CA ALA A 48 26.63 50.37 15.11
C ALA A 48 26.38 49.04 15.84
N ALA A 49 26.47 49.01 17.18
CA ALA A 49 26.19 47.83 17.98
C ALA A 49 24.69 47.46 17.94
N GLU A 50 23.80 48.45 18.09
CA GLU A 50 22.35 48.26 18.01
C GLU A 50 21.91 47.75 16.64
N ALA A 51 22.43 48.35 15.57
CA ALA A 51 22.18 47.87 14.22
C ALA A 51 22.57 46.39 14.09
N ARG A 52 23.81 46.02 14.46
CA ARG A 52 24.28 44.62 14.40
C ARG A 52 23.37 43.67 15.20
N ALA A 53 22.93 44.08 16.39
CA ALA A 53 22.03 43.28 17.21
C ALA A 53 20.66 43.06 16.52
N GLU A 54 20.09 44.07 15.86
CA GLU A 54 18.86 43.91 15.09
C GLU A 54 19.04 42.97 13.89
N TRP A 55 20.14 43.12 13.13
CA TRP A 55 20.45 42.24 12.01
C TRP A 55 20.56 40.78 12.48
N GLN A 56 21.21 40.53 13.61
CA GLN A 56 21.31 39.19 14.20
C GLN A 56 19.95 38.65 14.66
N LYS A 57 19.11 39.48 15.30
CA LYS A 57 17.74 39.10 15.70
C LYS A 57 16.87 38.74 14.51
N ARG A 58 16.95 39.51 13.41
CA ARG A 58 16.19 39.21 12.19
C ARG A 58 16.67 37.90 11.56
N ARG A 59 17.99 37.69 11.47
CA ARG A 59 18.56 36.47 10.89
C ARG A 59 18.21 35.22 11.68
N THR A 60 18.26 35.29 13.02
CA THR A 60 17.89 34.16 13.88
C THR A 60 16.40 33.84 13.78
N ARG A 61 15.52 34.84 13.80
CA ARG A 61 14.07 34.62 13.58
C ARG A 61 13.77 33.98 12.23
N LEU A 62 14.41 34.45 11.17
CA LEU A 62 14.24 33.86 9.83
C LEU A 62 14.77 32.43 9.76
N ALA A 63 15.93 32.14 10.37
CA ALA A 63 16.48 30.79 10.43
C ALA A 63 15.54 29.83 11.18
N VAL A 64 15.00 30.24 12.32
CA VAL A 64 14.01 29.46 13.07
C VAL A 64 12.75 29.25 12.25
N ALA A 65 12.18 30.30 11.66
CA ALA A 65 10.98 30.18 10.82
C ALA A 65 11.21 29.22 9.63
N ALA A 66 12.36 29.33 8.95
CA ALA A 66 12.73 28.44 7.86
C ALA A 66 12.88 26.99 8.33
N SER A 67 13.47 26.75 9.51
CA SER A 67 13.60 25.40 10.06
C SER A 67 12.25 24.77 10.41
N VAL A 68 11.33 25.54 11.00
CA VAL A 68 9.98 25.08 11.32
C VAL A 68 9.19 24.77 10.05
N LEU A 69 9.27 25.65 9.04
CA LEU A 69 8.65 25.40 7.74
C LEU A 69 9.23 24.16 7.07
N GLY A 70 10.56 23.98 7.11
CA GLY A 70 11.22 22.78 6.60
C GLY A 70 10.71 21.51 7.26
N LEU A 71 10.60 21.50 8.60
CA LEU A 71 10.05 20.37 9.35
C LEU A 71 8.58 20.10 9.00
N LEU A 72 7.75 21.13 8.84
CA LEU A 72 6.35 20.96 8.44
C LEU A 72 6.21 20.41 7.02
N VAL A 73 7.05 20.85 6.08
CA VAL A 73 7.05 20.34 4.70
C VAL A 73 7.50 18.88 4.66
N VAL A 74 8.58 18.54 5.36
CA VAL A 74 9.09 17.16 5.38
C VAL A 74 8.15 16.24 6.16
N GLY A 75 7.69 16.66 7.34
CA GLY A 75 6.77 15.88 8.18
C GLY A 75 5.39 15.74 7.56
N GLY A 76 4.81 16.85 7.07
CA GLY A 76 3.52 16.86 6.39
C GLY A 76 3.54 16.14 5.04
N GLY A 77 4.59 16.35 4.25
CA GLY A 77 4.80 15.65 2.97
C GLY A 77 5.00 14.15 3.15
N GLY A 78 5.83 13.74 4.12
CA GLY A 78 6.03 12.33 4.46
C GLY A 78 4.75 11.66 4.95
N TRP A 79 3.98 12.32 5.83
CA TRP A 79 2.69 11.80 6.30
C TRP A 79 1.69 11.63 5.16
N LEU A 80 1.59 12.61 4.27
CA LEU A 80 0.68 12.54 3.12
C LEU A 80 1.08 11.40 2.18
N ALA A 81 2.37 11.22 1.90
CA ALA A 81 2.87 10.13 1.07
C ALA A 81 2.57 8.75 1.67
N VAL A 82 2.73 8.58 2.98
CA VAL A 82 2.37 7.32 3.66
C VAL A 82 0.85 7.07 3.58
N ARG A 83 0.04 8.13 3.72
CA ARG A 83 -1.42 8.03 3.63
C ARG A 83 -1.90 7.68 2.22
N THR A 84 -1.32 8.28 1.17
CA THR A 84 -1.66 7.96 -0.22
C THR A 84 -1.22 6.55 -0.57
N GLN A 85 -0.02 6.13 -0.14
CA GLN A 85 0.47 4.78 -0.38
C GLN A 85 -0.38 3.71 0.34
N ALA A 86 -0.91 4.02 1.54
CA ALA A 86 -1.85 3.14 2.21
C ALA A 86 -3.21 3.05 1.48
N ALA A 87 -3.65 4.13 0.81
CA ALA A 87 -4.86 4.12 0.00
C ALA A 87 -4.68 3.31 -1.30
N GLU A 88 -3.54 3.48 -1.98
CA GLU A 88 -3.19 2.69 -3.19
C GLU A 88 -3.11 1.20 -2.89
N ARG A 89 -2.47 0.81 -1.78
CA ARG A 89 -2.42 -0.60 -1.35
C ARG A 89 -3.81 -1.20 -1.11
N ARG A 90 -4.77 -0.39 -0.64
CA ARG A 90 -6.17 -0.85 -0.46
C ARG A 90 -6.86 -1.03 -1.80
N THR A 91 -6.66 -0.14 -2.77
CA THR A 91 -7.25 -0.30 -4.10
C THR A 91 -6.68 -1.50 -4.84
N ASP A 92 -5.38 -1.76 -4.69
CA ASP A 92 -4.72 -2.93 -5.28
C ASP A 92 -5.21 -4.23 -4.62
N ALA A 93 -5.33 -4.24 -3.29
CA ALA A 93 -5.86 -5.38 -2.55
C ALA A 93 -7.33 -5.66 -2.93
N ASP A 94 -8.15 -4.62 -3.04
CA ASP A 94 -9.55 -4.72 -3.49
C ASP A 94 -9.62 -5.27 -4.92
N GLY A 95 -8.75 -4.81 -5.83
CA GLY A 95 -8.64 -5.33 -7.19
C GLY A 95 -8.29 -6.82 -7.23
N ALA A 96 -7.24 -7.22 -6.50
CA ALA A 96 -6.83 -8.62 -6.41
C ALA A 96 -7.92 -9.53 -5.82
N ALA A 97 -8.59 -9.07 -4.76
CA ALA A 97 -9.71 -9.79 -4.15
C ALA A 97 -10.90 -9.94 -5.12
N ASN A 98 -11.26 -8.88 -5.86
CA ASN A 98 -12.34 -8.94 -6.84
C ASN A 98 -12.03 -9.91 -7.99
N VAL A 99 -10.78 -9.95 -8.47
CA VAL A 99 -10.35 -10.92 -9.50
C VAL A 99 -10.47 -12.36 -8.98
N ALA A 100 -10.01 -12.62 -7.76
CA ALA A 100 -10.12 -13.93 -7.13
C ALA A 100 -11.59 -14.33 -6.90
N LEU A 101 -12.45 -13.40 -6.49
CA LEU A 101 -13.89 -13.62 -6.35
C LEU A 101 -14.57 -13.92 -7.70
N GLY A 102 -14.24 -13.20 -8.76
CA GLY A 102 -14.78 -13.47 -10.11
C GLY A 102 -14.39 -14.87 -10.59
N ARG A 103 -13.15 -15.30 -10.34
CA ARG A 103 -12.71 -16.67 -10.64
C ARG A 103 -13.45 -17.71 -9.81
N ALA A 104 -13.61 -17.48 -8.51
CA ALA A 104 -14.39 -18.36 -7.64
C ALA A 104 -15.83 -18.48 -8.12
N GLU A 105 -16.44 -17.38 -8.56
CA GLU A 105 -17.79 -17.37 -9.10
C GLU A 105 -17.92 -18.15 -10.40
N GLN A 106 -16.98 -17.96 -11.34
CA GLN A 106 -16.96 -18.71 -12.59
C GLN A 106 -16.80 -20.23 -12.34
N LEU A 107 -15.94 -20.64 -11.40
CA LEU A 107 -15.74 -22.04 -11.04
C LEU A 107 -16.97 -22.63 -10.32
N ALA A 108 -17.57 -21.88 -9.39
CA ALA A 108 -18.80 -22.29 -8.71
C ALA A 108 -19.97 -22.47 -9.69
N ALA A 109 -20.13 -21.55 -10.65
CA ALA A 109 -21.14 -21.66 -11.69
C ALA A 109 -20.89 -22.87 -12.60
N GLN A 110 -19.63 -23.11 -13.01
CA GLN A 110 -19.26 -24.31 -13.77
C GLN A 110 -19.55 -25.61 -13.01
N ALA A 111 -19.28 -25.64 -11.71
CA ALA A 111 -19.55 -26.79 -10.86
C ALA A 111 -21.06 -27.01 -10.67
N ALA A 112 -21.84 -25.93 -10.49
CA ALA A 112 -23.29 -25.99 -10.33
C ALA A 112 -24.02 -26.40 -11.62
N ALA A 113 -23.45 -26.08 -12.80
CA ALA A 113 -24.00 -26.49 -14.08
C ALA A 113 -23.76 -27.98 -14.41
N ARG A 114 -22.92 -28.68 -13.65
CA ARG A 114 -22.72 -30.14 -13.83
C ARG A 114 -23.84 -30.88 -13.11
N ASP A 115 -24.54 -31.73 -13.85
CA ASP A 115 -25.49 -32.69 -13.32
C ASP A 115 -24.88 -34.11 -13.40
N PRO A 116 -24.17 -34.57 -12.35
CA PRO A 116 -23.45 -35.83 -12.40
C PRO A 116 -24.42 -37.02 -12.33
N ALA A 117 -24.40 -37.88 -13.36
CA ALA A 117 -25.17 -39.12 -13.38
C ALA A 117 -24.36 -40.31 -12.85
N THR A 118 -23.03 -40.20 -12.86
CA THR A 118 -22.10 -41.25 -12.45
C THR A 118 -21.25 -40.82 -11.25
N PRO A 119 -20.71 -41.78 -10.45
CA PRO A 119 -19.81 -41.46 -9.35
C PRO A 119 -18.55 -40.70 -9.79
N GLU A 120 -18.03 -41.00 -10.99
CA GLU A 120 -16.84 -40.36 -11.54
C GLU A 120 -17.11 -38.89 -11.89
N GLU A 121 -18.26 -38.60 -12.52
CA GLU A 121 -18.73 -37.23 -12.75
C GLU A 121 -18.96 -36.49 -11.43
N GLY A 122 -19.52 -37.17 -10.42
CA GLY A 122 -19.72 -36.62 -9.08
C GLY A 122 -18.41 -36.17 -8.44
N ASN A 123 -17.39 -37.02 -8.46
CA ASN A 123 -16.04 -36.68 -7.98
C ASN A 123 -15.42 -35.51 -8.77
N SER A 124 -15.64 -35.46 -10.09
CA SER A 124 -15.18 -34.34 -10.92
C SER A 124 -15.85 -33.01 -10.51
N ALA A 125 -17.13 -33.03 -10.12
CA ALA A 125 -17.85 -31.85 -9.66
C ALA A 125 -17.32 -31.38 -8.30
N VAL A 126 -17.02 -32.31 -7.38
CA VAL A 126 -16.33 -31.99 -6.11
C VAL A 126 -15.01 -31.28 -6.36
N ALA A 127 -14.19 -31.77 -7.29
CA ALA A 127 -12.90 -31.16 -7.60
C ALA A 127 -13.03 -29.70 -8.10
N VAL A 128 -14.05 -29.37 -8.89
CA VAL A 128 -14.29 -27.98 -9.32
C VAL A 128 -14.74 -27.10 -8.15
N TRP A 129 -15.59 -27.60 -7.26
CA TRP A 129 -15.96 -26.88 -6.03
C TRP A 129 -14.76 -26.64 -5.10
N GLU A 130 -13.81 -27.58 -5.02
CA GLU A 130 -12.56 -27.39 -4.27
C GLU A 130 -11.67 -26.31 -4.89
N GLN A 131 -11.60 -26.23 -6.22
CA GLN A 131 -10.92 -25.13 -6.91
C GLN A 131 -11.59 -23.79 -6.63
N ALA A 132 -12.92 -23.72 -6.63
CA ALA A 132 -13.67 -22.52 -6.25
C ALA A 132 -13.35 -22.10 -4.81
N ALA A 133 -13.32 -23.06 -3.88
CA ALA A 133 -12.96 -22.81 -2.48
C ALA A 133 -11.52 -22.28 -2.35
N GLY A 134 -10.58 -22.82 -3.13
CA GLY A 134 -9.20 -22.33 -3.20
C GLY A 134 -9.11 -20.88 -3.68
N ALA A 135 -9.90 -20.51 -4.69
CA ALA A 135 -9.96 -19.12 -5.17
C ALA A 135 -10.54 -18.15 -4.11
N VAL A 136 -11.56 -18.58 -3.36
CA VAL A 136 -12.06 -17.77 -2.23
C VAL A 136 -11.03 -17.65 -1.11
N ALA A 137 -10.28 -18.71 -0.81
CA ALA A 137 -9.21 -18.66 0.18
C ALA A 137 -8.10 -17.67 -0.22
N GLN A 138 -7.76 -17.57 -1.51
CA GLN A 138 -6.84 -16.55 -2.02
C GLN A 138 -7.37 -15.13 -1.80
N ALA A 139 -8.67 -14.90 -2.05
CA ALA A 139 -9.31 -13.61 -1.77
C ALA A 139 -9.32 -13.29 -0.26
N ALA A 140 -9.55 -14.30 0.59
CA ALA A 140 -9.54 -14.15 2.05
C ALA A 140 -8.15 -13.79 2.60
N ALA A 141 -7.08 -14.31 1.98
CA ALA A 141 -5.71 -14.01 2.40
C ALA A 141 -5.35 -12.52 2.28
N VAL A 142 -5.97 -11.79 1.34
CA VAL A 142 -5.76 -10.34 1.15
C VAL A 142 -6.85 -9.48 1.81
N ALA A 143 -7.92 -10.09 2.32
CA ALA A 143 -9.09 -9.40 2.86
C ALA A 143 -8.77 -8.49 4.06
N GLY A 144 -7.71 -8.79 4.83
CA GLY A 144 -7.26 -7.93 5.93
C GLY A 144 -6.74 -6.55 5.49
N SER A 145 -6.36 -6.41 4.21
CA SER A 145 -5.96 -5.14 3.60
C SER A 145 -7.05 -4.50 2.74
N CYS A 146 -8.20 -5.16 2.58
CA CYS A 146 -9.29 -4.70 1.74
C CYS A 146 -10.22 -3.71 2.44
N SER A 147 -11.08 -3.07 1.66
CA SER A 147 -12.24 -2.35 2.18
C SER A 147 -13.23 -3.30 2.87
N ALA A 148 -13.95 -2.79 3.88
CA ALA A 148 -14.92 -3.57 4.64
C ALA A 148 -16.00 -4.22 3.75
N GLY A 149 -16.41 -3.54 2.66
CA GLY A 149 -17.37 -4.07 1.70
C GLY A 149 -16.84 -5.26 0.90
N VAL A 150 -15.57 -5.24 0.50
CA VAL A 150 -14.92 -6.39 -0.16
C VAL A 150 -14.77 -7.55 0.81
N ALA A 151 -14.30 -7.30 2.04
CA ALA A 151 -14.16 -8.33 3.06
C ALA A 151 -15.51 -9.04 3.36
N GLY A 152 -16.61 -8.28 3.44
CA GLY A 152 -17.96 -8.81 3.57
C GLY A 152 -18.32 -9.77 2.42
N ARG A 153 -18.13 -9.35 1.17
CA ARG A 153 -18.40 -10.20 -0.02
C ARG A 153 -17.54 -11.45 -0.05
N VAL A 154 -16.28 -11.37 0.37
CA VAL A 154 -15.41 -12.56 0.49
C VAL A 154 -15.98 -13.55 1.50
N SER A 155 -16.40 -13.08 2.68
CA SER A 155 -16.98 -13.95 3.72
C SER A 155 -18.28 -14.60 3.28
N GLU A 156 -19.16 -13.85 2.61
CA GLU A 156 -20.42 -14.35 2.06
C GLU A 156 -20.16 -15.42 1.00
N ARG A 157 -19.25 -15.14 0.07
CA ARG A 157 -18.89 -16.08 -1.00
C ARG A 157 -18.23 -17.35 -0.45
N ALA A 158 -17.41 -17.22 0.59
CA ALA A 158 -16.82 -18.37 1.28
C ALA A 158 -17.89 -19.30 1.86
N ALA A 159 -18.90 -18.72 2.51
CA ALA A 159 -20.00 -19.49 3.06
C ALA A 159 -20.83 -20.18 1.96
N GLU A 160 -21.09 -19.49 0.84
CA GLU A 160 -21.83 -20.07 -0.28
C GLU A 160 -21.08 -21.22 -0.96
N VAL A 161 -19.80 -21.02 -1.29
CA VAL A 161 -18.95 -22.04 -1.90
C VAL A 161 -18.77 -23.23 -0.97
N GLY A 162 -18.63 -23.00 0.35
CA GLY A 162 -18.61 -24.07 1.34
C GLY A 162 -19.86 -24.94 1.33
N ARG A 163 -21.06 -24.33 1.33
CA ARG A 163 -22.33 -25.05 1.20
C ARG A 163 -22.46 -25.79 -0.14
N GLY A 164 -21.93 -25.23 -1.22
CA GLY A 164 -21.88 -25.88 -2.54
C GLY A 164 -21.03 -27.15 -2.53
N LEU A 165 -19.81 -27.04 -2.00
CA LEU A 165 -18.87 -28.16 -1.87
C LEU A 165 -19.43 -29.28 -1.00
N GLU A 166 -20.06 -28.95 0.14
CA GLU A 166 -20.70 -29.94 1.03
C GLU A 166 -21.88 -30.66 0.36
N ARG A 167 -22.66 -29.97 -0.47
CA ARG A 167 -23.72 -30.60 -1.27
C ARG A 167 -23.12 -31.56 -2.29
N ALA A 168 -22.15 -31.10 -3.09
CA ALA A 168 -21.50 -31.93 -4.10
C ALA A 168 -20.83 -33.19 -3.51
N ARG A 169 -20.21 -33.08 -2.32
CA ARG A 169 -19.63 -34.24 -1.61
C ARG A 169 -20.71 -35.25 -1.18
N ARG A 170 -21.86 -34.78 -0.71
CA ARG A 170 -23.00 -35.64 -0.36
C ARG A 170 -23.57 -36.33 -1.59
N ASP A 171 -23.73 -35.61 -2.69
CA ASP A 171 -24.26 -36.16 -3.95
C ASP A 171 -23.30 -37.21 -4.54
N ALA A 172 -21.98 -36.94 -4.54
CA ALA A 172 -20.97 -37.90 -4.98
C ALA A 172 -20.98 -39.18 -4.11
N ALA A 173 -21.12 -39.03 -2.79
CA ALA A 173 -21.24 -40.17 -1.87
C ALA A 173 -22.52 -40.99 -2.13
N LEU A 174 -23.64 -40.33 -2.41
CA LEU A 174 -24.91 -40.98 -2.75
C LEU A 174 -24.78 -41.78 -4.06
N LEU A 175 -24.22 -41.18 -5.12
CA LEU A 175 -23.99 -41.84 -6.41
C LEU A 175 -23.09 -43.06 -6.28
N ALA A 176 -22.00 -42.96 -5.50
CA ALA A 176 -21.12 -44.09 -5.20
C ALA A 176 -21.87 -45.22 -4.47
N GLY A 177 -22.73 -44.88 -3.51
CA GLY A 177 -23.59 -45.83 -2.81
C GLY A 177 -24.56 -46.57 -3.74
N LEU A 178 -25.22 -45.83 -4.64
CA LEU A 178 -26.14 -46.39 -5.65
C LEU A 178 -25.41 -47.31 -6.64
N ALA A 179 -24.22 -46.91 -7.11
CA ALA A 179 -23.40 -47.73 -8.00
C ALA A 179 -22.99 -49.05 -7.34
N ALA A 180 -22.57 -49.01 -6.07
CA ALA A 180 -22.23 -50.19 -5.30
C ALA A 180 -23.44 -51.12 -5.08
N ALA A 181 -24.63 -50.56 -4.81
CA ALA A 181 -25.86 -51.32 -4.68
C ALA A 181 -26.27 -52.00 -6.00
N ARG A 182 -26.15 -51.29 -7.13
CA ARG A 182 -26.41 -51.84 -8.47
C ARG A 182 -25.49 -53.00 -8.81
N TRP A 183 -24.20 -52.90 -8.45
CA TRP A 183 -23.23 -53.98 -8.65
C TRP A 183 -23.54 -55.21 -7.79
N ARG A 184 -23.92 -55.02 -6.52
CA ARG A 184 -24.38 -56.13 -5.67
C ARG A 184 -25.60 -56.84 -6.28
N ASN A 185 -26.61 -56.09 -6.70
CA ASN A 185 -27.82 -56.67 -7.28
C ASN A 185 -27.57 -57.41 -8.61
N SER A 186 -26.68 -56.90 -9.46
CA SER A 186 -26.32 -57.60 -10.70
C SER A 186 -25.55 -58.88 -10.39
N SER A 187 -24.58 -58.85 -9.46
CA SER A 187 -23.80 -60.03 -9.07
C SER A 187 -24.66 -61.16 -8.51
N SER A 188 -25.66 -60.86 -7.67
CA SER A 188 -26.60 -61.85 -7.16
C SER A 188 -27.49 -62.45 -8.26
N ARG A 189 -27.86 -61.64 -9.26
CA ARG A 189 -28.67 -62.12 -10.39
C ARG A 189 -27.90 -63.12 -11.27
N TRP A 190 -26.60 -62.92 -11.46
CA TRP A 190 -25.75 -63.86 -12.21
C TRP A 190 -25.43 -65.11 -11.40
N ALA A 191 -25.27 -65.01 -10.07
CA ALA A 191 -25.07 -66.17 -9.20
C ALA A 191 -26.30 -67.10 -9.14
N ALA A 192 -27.50 -66.57 -9.38
CA ALA A 192 -28.75 -67.33 -9.40
C ALA A 192 -29.08 -67.95 -10.78
N VAL A 193 -28.25 -67.77 -11.82
CA VAL A 193 -28.42 -68.50 -13.08
C VAL A 193 -28.00 -69.94 -12.83
N PRO A 194 -28.91 -70.94 -12.84
CA PRO A 194 -28.52 -72.33 -12.66
C PRO A 194 -27.53 -72.68 -13.75
N THR A 195 -26.32 -73.08 -13.35
CA THR A 195 -25.35 -73.69 -14.25
C THR A 195 -26.04 -74.89 -14.88
N ALA A 196 -26.44 -74.74 -16.14
CA ALA A 196 -26.99 -75.85 -16.91
C ALA A 196 -26.03 -77.04 -16.75
N PRO A 197 -26.53 -78.24 -16.42
CA PRO A 197 -25.66 -79.39 -16.23
C PRO A 197 -24.84 -79.58 -17.49
N ASN A 198 -23.52 -79.73 -17.30
CA ASN A 198 -22.52 -79.95 -18.35
C ASN A 198 -22.85 -81.19 -19.19
N GLY A 199 -23.77 -81.05 -20.13
CA GLY A 199 -24.07 -82.01 -21.18
C GLY A 199 -23.15 -81.79 -22.38
N CYS A 200 -21.83 -81.82 -22.18
CA CYS A 200 -20.88 -81.86 -23.29
C CYS A 200 -20.80 -83.28 -23.85
N GLY A 201 -21.80 -83.60 -24.67
CA GLY A 201 -21.67 -84.54 -25.77
C GLY A 201 -20.61 -84.03 -26.75
N ARG A 202 -19.52 -84.78 -26.80
CA ARG A 202 -18.37 -84.64 -27.69
C ARG A 202 -18.82 -84.75 -29.16
N SER A 203 -18.77 -83.69 -29.94
CA SER A 203 -18.68 -83.83 -31.40
C SER A 203 -17.80 -82.73 -31.98
N GLY A 204 -16.61 -83.15 -32.42
CA GLY A 204 -15.63 -82.27 -33.04
C GLY A 204 -16.10 -81.73 -34.37
N ARG A 205 -15.99 -80.41 -34.54
CA ARG A 205 -15.81 -79.80 -35.85
C ARG A 205 -14.67 -78.80 -35.79
N ARG A 206 -13.54 -79.26 -36.32
CA ARG A 206 -12.32 -78.54 -36.66
C ARG A 206 -12.68 -77.48 -37.71
N TRP A 207 -12.85 -76.22 -37.29
CA TRP A 207 -12.90 -75.08 -38.20
C TRP A 207 -11.52 -74.41 -38.21
N GLY A 208 -10.89 -74.47 -39.39
CA GLY A 208 -9.53 -73.98 -39.61
C GLY A 208 -9.40 -72.45 -39.66
N PRO A 209 -8.16 -71.95 -39.70
CA PRO A 209 -7.87 -70.53 -39.68
C PRO A 209 -8.07 -69.95 -41.08
N ARG A 210 -9.14 -69.18 -41.28
CA ARG A 210 -9.21 -68.25 -42.42
C ARG A 210 -8.86 -66.86 -41.92
N GLY A 211 -7.65 -66.44 -42.25
CA GLY A 211 -7.21 -65.08 -42.05
C GLY A 211 -8.03 -64.11 -42.89
N CYS A 212 -8.29 -62.94 -42.32
CA CYS A 212 -8.57 -61.73 -43.06
C CYS A 212 -7.68 -60.62 -42.51
N ARG A 213 -6.53 -60.45 -43.18
CA ARG A 213 -5.87 -59.16 -43.33
C ARG A 213 -6.86 -58.18 -43.95
N ARG A 214 -6.95 -56.96 -43.41
CA ARG A 214 -7.38 -55.67 -44.02
C ARG A 214 -7.26 -54.68 -42.86
N GLY A 215 -6.25 -53.84 -42.76
CA GLY A 215 -5.82 -52.84 -43.73
C GLY A 215 -6.11 -51.48 -43.10
N TRP A 216 -5.11 -50.87 -42.45
CA TRP A 216 -5.18 -49.49 -41.94
C TRP A 216 -4.62 -48.56 -43.03
N PRO A 217 -5.40 -47.62 -43.57
CA PRO A 217 -4.86 -46.51 -44.33
C PRO A 217 -4.83 -45.24 -43.48
N GLY A 218 -3.84 -44.38 -43.76
CA GLY A 218 -4.07 -42.94 -43.68
C GLY A 218 -3.52 -42.24 -42.45
N ARG A 219 -2.19 -42.14 -42.40
CA ARG A 219 -1.45 -41.07 -41.73
C ARG A 219 -1.42 -39.88 -42.70
N THR A 220 -1.81 -38.68 -42.25
CA THR A 220 -1.48 -37.39 -42.90
C THR A 220 -1.54 -36.26 -41.86
N PRO A 221 -0.86 -35.13 -42.12
CA PRO A 221 0.13 -34.51 -41.23
C PRO A 221 -0.41 -33.51 -40.21
#